data_AF-A0A9Q8SVE8-F1
#
_entry.id   AF-A0A9Q8SVE8-F1
#
_cell.length_a   1.000
_cell.length_b   1.000
_cell.length_c   1.000
_cell.angle_alpha   90.00
_cell.angle_beta   90.00
_cell.angle_gamma   90.00
#
_symmetry.space_group_name_H-M   'P 1'
#
loop_
_entity.id
_entity.type
_entity.pdbx_description
1 polymer ?
#
loop_
_entity_poly.entity_id
_entity_poly.type
_entity_poly.pdbx_seq_one_letter_code
_entity_poly.pdbx_strand_id
1 'polypeptide(L)'
;MNAAGSGETKENDEAETFISLARSDPATLRDSATAASLARFISANLSHLMLRPIEDFPLTENLTSIGLDSIISIELVDWIHQQFHIGLTSMEVTQCTSLIHLAEKIIEEVIASV
;
A
#
# COMPACT_ATOMS: atom_id res chain seq x y z
N MET A 1 -4.87 31.80 3.68
CA MET A 1 -4.21 30.75 4.46
C MET A 1 -4.97 29.46 4.18
N ASN A 2 -4.53 28.65 3.21
CA ASN A 2 -5.19 27.37 2.90
C ASN A 2 -4.25 26.25 3.37
N ALA A 3 -4.64 25.58 4.46
CA ALA A 3 -3.99 24.39 4.97
C ALA A 3 -4.61 23.18 4.28
N ALA A 4 -4.03 22.77 3.16
CA ALA A 4 -4.27 21.49 2.51
C ALA A 4 -2.89 20.98 2.09
N GLY A 5 -2.32 20.08 2.89
CA GLY A 5 -0.96 19.56 2.67
C GLY A 5 -0.42 18.74 3.84
N SER A 6 -1.28 18.26 4.75
CA SER A 6 -0.84 17.51 5.94
C SER A 6 -1.01 15.99 5.81
N GLY A 7 -1.64 15.51 4.73
CA GLY A 7 -1.78 14.08 4.41
C GLY A 7 -0.57 13.56 3.66
N GLU A 8 -0.26 14.16 2.51
CA GLU A 8 0.81 13.73 1.60
C GLU A 8 2.19 13.65 2.27
N THR A 9 2.50 14.58 3.19
CA THR A 9 3.80 14.57 3.89
C THR A 9 3.94 13.41 4.88
N LYS A 10 2.84 12.95 5.48
CA LYS A 10 2.87 11.81 6.41
C LYS A 10 2.92 10.48 5.68
N GLU A 11 2.20 10.38 4.57
CA GLU A 11 2.18 9.17 3.75
C GLU A 11 3.56 8.87 3.17
N ASN A 12 4.23 9.90 2.64
CA ASN A 12 5.60 9.75 2.11
C ASN A 12 6.61 9.38 3.22
N ASP A 13 6.44 9.91 4.45
CA ASP A 13 7.32 9.59 5.58
C ASP A 13 7.15 8.13 6.06
N GLU A 14 5.92 7.60 6.05
CA GLU A 14 5.65 6.18 6.31
C GLU A 14 6.24 5.28 5.21
N ALA A 15 6.07 5.62 3.93
CA ALA A 15 6.63 4.86 2.83
C ALA A 15 8.18 4.79 2.88
N GLU A 16 8.83 5.92 3.14
CA GLU A 16 10.30 6.00 3.32
C GLU A 16 10.79 5.15 4.50
N THR A 17 9.98 5.00 5.55
CA THR A 17 10.29 4.12 6.69
C THR A 17 10.35 2.65 6.25
N PHE A 18 9.40 2.19 5.43
CA PHE A 18 9.42 0.83 4.88
C PHE A 18 10.60 0.59 3.94
N ILE A 19 10.94 1.56 3.08
CA ILE A 19 12.09 1.47 2.17
C ILE A 19 13.40 1.44 2.96
N SER A 20 13.54 2.27 3.98
CA SER A 20 14.72 2.28 4.86
C SER A 20 14.87 0.97 5.63
N LEU A 21 13.75 0.38 6.06
CA LEU A 21 13.74 -0.93 6.69
C LEU A 21 14.11 -2.04 5.70
N ALA A 22 13.66 -1.96 4.45
CA ALA A 22 14.07 -2.90 3.39
C ALA A 22 15.59 -2.94 3.19
N ARG A 23 16.25 -1.78 3.26
CA ARG A 23 17.71 -1.66 3.13
C ARG A 23 18.47 -2.16 4.36
N SER A 24 17.93 -1.91 5.54
CA SER A 24 18.64 -2.14 6.81
C SER A 24 18.40 -3.54 7.36
N ASP A 25 17.15 -4.03 7.31
CA ASP A 25 16.74 -5.33 7.84
C ASP A 25 15.55 -5.92 7.05
N PRO A 26 15.82 -6.53 5.87
CA PRO A 26 14.79 -7.14 5.03
C PRO A 26 14.00 -8.27 5.73
N ALA A 27 14.60 -8.92 6.73
CA ALA A 27 13.96 -10.01 7.46
C ALA A 27 12.82 -9.48 8.34
N THR A 28 13.03 -8.34 9.00
CA THR A 28 12.01 -7.64 9.80
C THR A 28 10.90 -7.08 8.92
N LEU A 29 11.23 -6.61 7.71
CA LEU A 29 10.23 -6.12 6.76
C LEU A 29 9.24 -7.23 6.33
N ARG A 30 9.72 -8.47 6.22
CA ARG A 30 8.90 -9.66 5.90
C ARG A 30 8.07 -10.17 7.08
N ASP A 31 8.19 -9.58 8.26
CA ASP A 31 7.39 -9.99 9.41
C ASP A 31 5.90 -9.68 9.18
N SER A 32 5.03 -10.58 9.64
CA SER A 32 3.59 -10.44 9.54
C SER A 32 3.04 -9.13 10.15
N ALA A 33 3.67 -8.61 11.20
CA ALA A 33 3.30 -7.34 11.81
C ALA A 33 3.62 -6.16 10.90
N THR A 34 4.74 -6.21 10.20
CA THR A 34 5.16 -5.17 9.25
C THR A 34 4.28 -5.20 8.00
N ALA A 35 4.00 -6.39 7.44
CA ALA A 35 3.04 -6.57 6.36
C ALA A 35 1.64 -6.07 6.74
N ALA A 36 1.17 -6.34 7.96
CA ALA A 36 -0.11 -5.83 8.46
C ALA A 36 -0.12 -4.31 8.67
N SER A 37 1.03 -3.70 8.97
CA SER A 37 1.17 -2.24 9.09
C SER A 37 1.10 -1.59 7.71
N LEU A 38 1.82 -2.13 6.72
CA LEU A 38 1.75 -1.68 5.34
C LEU A 38 0.35 -1.88 4.74
N ALA A 39 -0.33 -3.00 5.03
CA ALA A 39 -1.70 -3.22 4.59
C ALA A 39 -2.67 -2.17 5.15
N ARG A 40 -2.47 -1.72 6.40
CA ARG A 40 -3.24 -0.61 6.98
C ARG A 40 -2.96 0.70 6.28
N PHE A 41 -1.69 0.97 5.99
CA PHE A 41 -1.29 2.15 5.23
C PHE A 41 -1.96 2.19 3.85
N ILE A 42 -1.98 1.06 3.13
CA ILE A 42 -2.71 0.92 1.86
C ILE A 42 -4.21 1.12 2.06
N SER A 43 -4.81 0.55 3.12
CA SER A 43 -6.24 0.71 3.41
C SER A 43 -6.64 2.17 3.68
N ALA A 44 -5.75 2.95 4.30
CA ALA A 44 -5.96 4.38 4.53
C ALA A 44 -5.98 5.14 3.19
N ASN A 45 -5.04 4.84 2.28
CA ASN A 45 -5.07 5.42 0.94
C ASN A 45 -6.33 5.02 0.17
N LEU A 46 -6.77 3.75 0.24
CA LEU A 46 -8.02 3.31 -0.37
C LEU A 46 -9.26 4.01 0.19
N SER A 47 -9.27 4.26 1.51
CA SER A 47 -10.32 5.03 2.18
C SER A 47 -10.41 6.45 1.60
N HIS A 48 -9.27 7.10 1.37
CA HIS A 48 -9.21 8.41 0.72
C HIS A 48 -9.64 8.36 -0.75
N LEU A 49 -9.10 7.41 -1.53
CA LEU A 49 -9.36 7.26 -2.96
C LEU A 49 -10.84 6.97 -3.26
N MET A 50 -11.48 6.13 -2.44
CA MET A 50 -12.87 5.72 -2.63
C MET A 50 -13.86 6.54 -1.79
N LEU A 51 -13.39 7.53 -1.02
CA LEU A 51 -14.20 8.36 -0.12
C LEU A 51 -15.11 7.54 0.81
N ARG A 52 -14.59 6.43 1.32
CA ARG A 52 -15.28 5.51 2.25
C ARG A 52 -14.51 5.38 3.55
N PRO A 53 -15.16 5.08 4.68
CA PRO A 53 -14.47 4.91 5.95
C PRO A 53 -13.47 3.75 5.89
N ILE A 54 -12.36 3.85 6.63
CA ILE A 54 -11.33 2.81 6.68
C ILE A 54 -11.86 1.45 7.18
N GLU A 55 -12.96 1.47 7.93
CA GLU A 55 -13.67 0.27 8.42
C GLU A 55 -14.25 -0.59 7.28
N ASP A 56 -14.50 0.00 6.11
CA ASP A 56 -14.96 -0.71 4.90
C ASP A 56 -13.82 -1.45 4.17
N PHE A 57 -12.58 -1.36 4.66
CA PHE A 57 -11.39 -1.97 4.03
C PHE A 57 -10.71 -3.00 4.95
N PRO A 58 -11.37 -4.14 5.24
CA PRO A 58 -10.79 -5.24 6.00
C PRO A 58 -9.53 -5.81 5.31
N LEU A 59 -8.47 -5.99 6.09
CA LEU A 59 -7.14 -6.34 5.57
C LEU A 59 -7.06 -7.74 4.94
N THR A 60 -7.91 -8.66 5.40
CA THR A 60 -7.89 -10.10 5.04
C THR A 60 -8.96 -10.50 4.04
N GLU A 61 -9.90 -9.59 3.75
CA GLU A 61 -10.99 -9.83 2.80
C GLU A 61 -10.53 -9.74 1.36
N ASN A 62 -11.36 -10.25 0.46
CA ASN A 62 -11.06 -10.20 -0.97
C ASN A 62 -11.05 -8.76 -1.50
N LEU A 63 -10.02 -8.40 -2.26
CA LEU A 63 -9.88 -7.07 -2.87
C LEU A 63 -11.09 -6.71 -3.74
N THR A 64 -11.67 -7.68 -4.45
CA THR A 64 -12.90 -7.44 -5.25
C THR A 64 -14.12 -7.18 -4.37
N SER A 65 -14.19 -7.77 -3.17
CA SER A 65 -15.29 -7.58 -2.22
C SER A 65 -15.27 -6.19 -1.58
N ILE A 66 -14.08 -5.61 -1.40
CA ILE A 66 -13.92 -4.22 -0.95
C ILE A 66 -14.02 -3.22 -2.10
N GLY A 67 -14.37 -3.65 -3.31
CA GLY A 67 -14.61 -2.76 -4.45
C GLY A 67 -13.35 -2.31 -5.19
N LEU A 68 -12.24 -3.07 -5.09
CA LEU A 68 -11.07 -2.84 -5.92
C LEU A 68 -11.35 -3.31 -7.35
N ASP A 69 -11.86 -2.41 -8.19
CA ASP A 69 -12.06 -2.62 -9.62
C ASP A 69 -10.87 -2.14 -10.45
N SER A 70 -10.94 -2.29 -11.78
CA SER A 70 -9.84 -1.95 -12.68
C SER A 70 -9.43 -0.48 -12.62
N ILE A 71 -10.34 0.46 -12.33
CA ILE A 71 -10.01 1.89 -12.24
C ILE A 71 -9.26 2.18 -10.95
N ILE A 72 -9.81 1.71 -9.83
CA ILE A 72 -9.18 1.89 -8.51
C ILE A 72 -7.81 1.19 -8.46
N SER A 73 -7.67 0.06 -9.14
CA SER A 73 -6.38 -0.64 -9.26
C SER A 73 -5.33 0.18 -10.00
N ILE A 74 -5.71 0.95 -11.02
CA ILE A 74 -4.77 1.82 -11.74
C ILE A 74 -4.30 2.96 -10.83
N GLU A 75 -5.22 3.64 -10.15
CA GLU A 75 -4.90 4.73 -9.23
C GLU A 75 -4.05 4.24 -8.05
N LEU A 76 -4.36 3.05 -7.52
CA LEU A 76 -3.57 2.43 -6.45
C LEU A 76 -2.15 2.11 -6.92
N VAL A 77 -1.99 1.60 -8.14
CA VAL A 77 -0.67 1.33 -8.72
C VAL A 77 0.14 2.62 -8.90
N ASP A 78 -0.48 3.67 -9.43
CA ASP A 78 0.18 4.96 -9.58
C ASP A 78 0.65 5.49 -8.22
N TRP A 79 -0.21 5.43 -7.20
CA TRP A 79 0.17 5.77 -5.83
C TRP A 79 1.31 4.90 -5.30
N ILE A 80 1.28 3.58 -5.49
CA ILE A 80 2.37 2.67 -5.09
C ILE A 80 3.68 3.08 -5.76
N HIS A 81 3.66 3.43 -7.05
CA HIS A 81 4.85 3.88 -7.78
C HIS A 81 5.41 5.18 -7.19
N GLN A 82 4.54 6.13 -6.88
CA GLN A 82 4.95 7.40 -6.26
C GLN A 82 5.53 7.22 -4.85
N GLN A 83 4.94 6.34 -4.04
CA GLN A 83 5.37 6.13 -2.64
C GLN A 83 6.61 5.24 -2.53
N PHE A 84 6.65 4.13 -3.28
CA PHE A 84 7.66 3.08 -3.08
C PHE A 84 8.73 3.03 -4.16
N HIS A 85 8.57 3.79 -5.25
CA HIS A 85 9.49 3.81 -6.40
C HIS A 85 9.68 2.43 -7.06
N ILE A 86 8.66 1.56 -6.98
CA ILE A 86 8.63 0.20 -7.56
C ILE A 86 7.70 0.14 -8.77
N GLY A 87 7.86 -0.87 -9.63
CA GLY A 87 7.13 -1.02 -10.89
C GLY A 87 6.02 -2.08 -10.88
N LEU A 88 5.04 -1.98 -9.97
CA LEU A 88 3.89 -2.90 -9.92
C LEU A 88 2.87 -2.65 -11.05
N THR A 89 2.17 -3.69 -11.52
CA THR A 89 1.10 -3.53 -12.53
C THR A 89 -0.30 -3.69 -11.93
N SER A 90 -1.31 -3.08 -12.57
CA SER A 90 -2.72 -3.24 -12.16
C SER A 90 -3.18 -4.70 -12.21
N MET A 91 -2.61 -5.50 -13.13
CA MET A 91 -2.84 -6.94 -13.17
C MET A 91 -2.29 -7.65 -11.94
N GLU A 92 -1.10 -7.31 -11.47
CA GLU A 92 -0.52 -7.91 -10.26
C GLU A 92 -1.33 -7.52 -9.01
N VAL A 93 -1.77 -6.27 -8.92
CA VAL A 93 -2.63 -5.81 -7.81
C VAL A 93 -3.96 -6.55 -7.80
N THR A 94 -4.63 -6.69 -8.94
CA THR A 94 -5.91 -7.41 -9.03
C THR A 94 -5.79 -8.91 -8.82
N GLN A 95 -4.61 -9.50 -9.01
CA GLN A 95 -4.31 -10.89 -8.67
C GLN A 95 -4.08 -11.13 -7.18
N CYS A 96 -3.85 -10.08 -6.39
CA CYS A 96 -3.72 -10.20 -4.95
C CYS A 96 -5.07 -10.57 -4.32
N THR A 97 -5.01 -11.44 -3.32
CA THR A 97 -6.21 -11.99 -2.68
C THR A 97 -6.75 -11.11 -1.57
N SER A 98 -5.91 -10.28 -0.95
CA SER A 98 -6.26 -9.38 0.15
C SER A 98 -5.24 -8.24 0.25
N LEU A 99 -5.51 -7.25 1.11
CA LEU A 99 -4.58 -6.14 1.34
C LEU A 99 -3.28 -6.62 2.00
N ILE A 100 -3.34 -7.67 2.83
CA ILE A 100 -2.13 -8.31 3.38
C ILE A 100 -1.29 -8.90 2.26
N HIS A 101 -1.90 -9.65 1.33
CA HIS A 101 -1.16 -10.25 0.22
C HIS A 101 -0.56 -9.16 -0.70
N LEU A 102 -1.29 -8.07 -0.93
CA LEU A 102 -0.76 -6.92 -1.67
C LEU A 102 0.43 -6.27 -0.95
N ALA A 103 0.34 -6.10 0.38
CA ALA A 103 1.43 -5.57 1.18
C ALA A 103 2.68 -6.45 1.13
N GLU A 104 2.52 -7.78 1.25
CA GLU A 104 3.62 -8.74 1.10
C GLU A 104 4.26 -8.64 -0.29
N LYS A 105 3.46 -8.53 -1.35
CA LYS A 105 3.96 -8.33 -2.72
C LYS A 105 4.75 -7.03 -2.84
N ILE A 106 4.25 -5.91 -2.30
CA ILE A 106 4.98 -4.63 -2.28
C ILE A 106 6.30 -4.77 -1.52
N ILE A 107 6.31 -5.44 -0.37
CA ILE A 107 7.53 -5.70 0.41
C ILE A 107 8.57 -6.44 -0.43
N GLU A 108 8.18 -7.49 -1.14
CA GLU A 108 9.11 -8.23 -2.00
C GLU A 108 9.67 -7.37 -3.14
N GLU A 109 8.83 -6.55 -3.78
CA GLU A 109 9.27 -5.64 -4.84
C GLU A 109 10.19 -4.53 -4.30
N VAL A 110 9.91 -3.98 -3.12
CA VAL A 110 10.77 -2.97 -2.48
C VAL A 110 12.11 -3.59 -2.13
N ILE A 111 12.16 -4.77 -1.51
CA ILE A 111 13.41 -5.49 -1.20
C ILE A 111 14.21 -5.77 -2.48
N ALA A 112 13.55 -6.13 -3.58
CA ALA A 112 14.21 -6.38 -4.85
C ALA A 112 14.75 -5.11 -5.53
N SER A 113 14.24 -3.93 -5.15
CA SER A 113 14.55 -2.64 -5.79
C SER A 113 15.57 -1.78 -5.01
N VAL A 114 15.94 -2.17 -3.78
CA VAL A 114 16.83 -1.39 -2.90
C VAL A 114 18.31 -1.76 -2.97
#